data_AF-A0AAW8B1C0-F1
#
_entry.id   AF-A0AAW8B1C0-F1
#
_cell.length_a   1.000
_cell.length_b   1.000
_cell.length_c   1.000
_cell.angle_alpha   90.00
_cell.angle_beta   90.00
_cell.angle_gamma   90.00
#
_symmetry.space_group_name_H-M   'P 1'
#
loop_
_entity.id
_entity.type
_entity.pdbx_description
1 polymer ?
#
loop_
_entity_poly.entity_id
_entity_poly.type
_entity_poly.pdbx_seq_one_letter_code
_entity_poly.pdbx_strand_id
1 'polypeptide(L)'
;TAKAINYTLKRWPALSRYLDDGNLPICNNWVENQMRPWALGRKNWLFAGSLRSGQRAANIMTLIQSAKLNGLDPYAYLSDVLK
;
A
#
# COMPACT_ATOMS: atom_id res chain seq x y z
N THR A 1 -1.91 25.78 12.51
CA THR A 1 -1.52 26.20 11.14
C THR A 1 0.00 26.12 10.93
N ALA A 2 0.85 26.69 11.79
CA ALA A 2 2.31 26.65 11.62
C ALA A 2 2.94 25.24 11.49
N LYS A 3 2.43 24.23 12.22
CA LYS A 3 2.95 22.85 12.16
C LYS A 3 2.81 22.19 10.78
N ALA A 4 1.67 22.36 10.12
CA ALA A 4 1.42 21.78 8.79
C ALA A 4 2.28 22.44 7.71
N ILE A 5 2.46 23.76 7.81
CA ILE A 5 3.34 24.53 6.91
C ILE A 5 4.79 24.07 7.11
N ASN A 6 5.28 23.99 8.35
CA ASN A 6 6.64 23.50 8.61
C ASN A 6 6.85 22.06 8.17
N TYR A 7 5.82 21.21 8.25
CA TYR A 7 5.87 19.83 7.76
C TYR A 7 5.99 19.76 6.23
N THR A 8 5.20 20.54 5.51
CA THR A 8 5.22 20.59 4.04
C THR A 8 6.53 21.18 3.53
N LEU A 9 7.02 22.27 4.12
CA LEU A 9 8.31 22.87 3.77
C LEU A 9 9.48 21.87 3.93
N LYS A 10 9.50 21.09 5.01
CA LYS A 10 10.52 20.03 5.21
C LYS A 10 10.47 18.92 4.16
N ARG A 11 9.33 18.72 3.50
CA ARG A 11 9.12 17.68 2.47
C ARG A 11 9.03 18.23 1.06
N TRP A 12 9.26 19.52 0.87
CA TRP A 12 9.20 20.19 -0.42
C TRP A 12 10.00 19.46 -1.52
N PRO A 13 11.23 18.97 -1.29
CA PRO A 13 11.99 18.24 -2.32
C PRO A 13 11.30 16.95 -2.80
N ALA A 14 10.56 16.27 -1.92
CA ALA A 14 9.82 15.06 -2.28
C ALA A 14 8.52 15.41 -3.02
N LEU A 15 7.89 16.53 -2.66
CA LEU A 15 6.66 17.01 -3.31
C LEU A 15 6.91 17.55 -4.71
N SER A 16 8.06 18.14 -4.98
CA SER A 16 8.41 18.71 -6.28
C SER A 16 9.03 17.71 -7.26
N ARG A 17 9.33 16.48 -6.82
CA ARG A 17 10.11 15.50 -7.62
C ARG A 17 9.49 15.12 -8.96
N TYR A 18 8.17 15.21 -9.08
CA TYR A 18 7.46 14.96 -10.34
C TYR A 18 7.78 16.00 -11.43
N LEU A 19 8.34 17.16 -11.06
CA LEU A 19 8.80 18.17 -12.02
C LEU A 19 10.09 17.73 -12.72
N ASP A 20 10.90 16.92 -12.05
CA ASP A 20 12.21 16.45 -12.55
C ASP A 20 12.09 15.11 -13.31
N ASP A 21 11.10 14.27 -12.97
CA ASP A 21 10.87 12.96 -13.58
C ASP A 21 9.39 12.78 -13.99
N GLY A 22 9.15 12.79 -15.30
CA GLY A 22 7.83 12.65 -15.89
C GLY A 22 7.16 11.28 -15.71
N ASN A 23 7.89 10.28 -15.20
CA ASN A 23 7.29 8.99 -14.82
C ASN A 23 6.56 9.05 -13.48
N LEU A 24 6.80 10.08 -12.65
CA LEU A 24 6.10 10.23 -11.38
C LEU A 24 4.78 11.00 -11.56
N PRO A 25 3.66 10.45 -11.05
CA PRO A 25 2.42 11.21 -10.99
C PRO A 25 2.50 12.31 -9.92
N ILE A 26 1.87 13.46 -10.21
CA ILE A 26 1.75 14.59 -9.27
C ILE A 26 0.96 14.23 -7.99
N CYS A 27 0.04 13.28 -8.09
CA CYS A 27 -0.82 12.84 -7.00
C CYS A 27 -0.52 11.39 -6.60
N ASN A 28 -0.61 11.10 -5.31
CA ASN A 28 -0.50 9.75 -4.75
C ASN A 28 -1.83 8.96 -4.75
N ASN A 29 -2.89 9.48 -5.37
CA ASN A 29 -4.24 8.91 -5.31
C ASN A 29 -4.29 7.44 -5.77
N TRP A 30 -3.46 7.07 -6.76
CA TRP A 30 -3.32 5.68 -7.18
C TRP A 30 -2.86 4.79 -6.02
N VAL A 31 -1.80 5.17 -5.30
CA VAL A 31 -1.28 4.45 -4.13
C VAL A 31 -2.31 4.41 -3.01
N GLU A 32 -2.95 5.54 -2.70
CA GLU A 32 -3.96 5.62 -1.64
C GLU A 32 -5.16 4.70 -1.92
N ASN A 33 -5.60 4.61 -3.17
CA ASN A 33 -6.65 3.68 -3.58
C ASN A 33 -6.23 2.21 -3.43
N GLN A 34 -4.96 1.86 -3.69
CA GLN A 34 -4.44 0.52 -3.41
C GLN A 34 -4.37 0.24 -1.90
N MET A 35 -4.18 1.27 -1.07
CA MET A 35 -4.12 1.13 0.39
C MET A 35 -5.51 1.08 1.06
N ARG A 36 -6.55 1.65 0.42
CA ARG A 36 -7.89 1.80 0.98
C ARG A 36 -8.54 0.47 1.40
N PRO A 37 -8.49 -0.63 0.63
CA PRO A 37 -9.05 -1.93 1.05
C PRO A 37 -8.43 -2.46 2.34
N TRP A 38 -7.16 -2.17 2.59
CA TRP A 38 -6.47 -2.59 3.82
C TRP A 38 -6.92 -1.77 5.02
N ALA A 39 -7.09 -0.46 4.85
CA ALA A 39 -7.63 0.39 5.90
C ALA A 39 -9.05 -0.03 6.31
N LEU A 40 -9.88 -0.40 5.34
CA LEU A 40 -11.22 -0.95 5.57
C LEU A 40 -11.15 -2.34 6.22
N GLY A 41 -10.27 -3.21 5.73
CA GLY A 41 -10.07 -4.56 6.25
C GLY A 41 -9.70 -4.56 7.73
N ARG A 42 -8.79 -3.67 8.17
CA ARG A 42 -8.43 -3.53 9.59
C ARG A 42 -9.61 -3.23 10.51
N LYS A 43 -10.60 -2.47 10.04
CA LYS A 43 -11.83 -2.20 10.80
C LYS A 43 -12.74 -3.43 10.89
N ASN A 44 -12.68 -4.31 9.88
CA ASN A 44 -13.55 -5.48 9.77
C ASN A 44 -12.95 -6.77 10.37
N TRP A 45 -11.63 -6.83 10.59
CA TRP A 45 -10.94 -8.00 11.17
C TRP A 45 -11.04 -8.02 12.69
N LEU A 46 -12.26 -8.18 13.22
CA LEU A 46 -12.57 -8.17 14.65
C LEU A 46 -11.85 -9.26 15.46
N PHE A 47 -11.34 -10.31 14.81
CA PHE A 47 -10.68 -11.46 15.44
C PHE A 47 -9.18 -11.56 15.16
N ALA A 48 -8.57 -10.56 14.51
CA ALA A 48 -7.12 -10.50 14.31
C ALA A 48 -6.43 -10.07 15.62
N GLY A 49 -6.33 -10.98 16.58
CA GLY A 49 -5.91 -10.68 17.96
C GLY A 49 -4.44 -10.91 18.30
N SER A 50 -3.62 -11.48 17.40
CA SER A 50 -2.21 -11.77 17.68
C SER A 50 -1.27 -11.18 16.64
N LEU A 51 -0.10 -10.70 17.10
CA LEU A 51 0.96 -10.15 16.24
C LEU A 51 1.39 -11.15 15.17
N ARG A 52 1.50 -12.43 15.54
CA ARG A 52 1.88 -13.51 14.62
C ARG A 52 0.84 -13.74 13.53
N SER A 53 -0.45 -13.63 13.85
CA SER A 53 -1.52 -13.71 12.86
C SER A 53 -1.49 -12.49 11.93
N GLY A 54 -1.27 -11.29 12.49
CA GLY A 54 -1.11 -10.06 11.71
C GLY A 54 0.05 -10.13 10.71
N GLN A 55 1.21 -10.64 11.13
CA GLN A 55 2.35 -10.80 10.23
C GLN A 55 2.07 -11.81 9.10
N ARG A 56 1.41 -12.93 9.40
CA ARG A 56 1.03 -13.91 8.38
C ARG A 56 0.03 -13.33 7.38
N ALA A 57 -0.98 -12.61 7.88
CA ALA A 57 -1.94 -11.90 7.05
C ALA A 57 -1.23 -10.89 6.14
N ALA A 58 -0.31 -10.07 6.69
CA ALA A 58 0.46 -9.11 5.91
C ALA A 58 1.28 -9.77 4.79
N ASN A 59 1.92 -10.91 5.06
CA ASN A 59 2.68 -11.64 4.06
C ASN A 59 1.78 -12.16 2.91
N ILE A 60 0.65 -12.81 3.23
CA ILE A 60 -0.30 -13.32 2.23
C ILE A 60 -0.88 -12.16 1.41
N MET A 61 -1.26 -11.07 2.06
CA MET A 61 -1.81 -9.87 1.43
C MET A 61 -0.82 -9.22 0.46
N THR A 62 0.46 -9.21 0.82
CA THR A 62 1.55 -8.72 -0.04
C THR A 62 1.66 -9.56 -1.31
N LEU A 63 1.60 -10.90 -1.20
CA LEU A 63 1.64 -11.81 -2.35
C LEU A 63 0.43 -11.61 -3.28
N ILE A 64 -0.77 -11.50 -2.71
CA ILE A 64 -2.01 -11.25 -3.47
C ILE A 64 -1.93 -9.92 -4.21
N GLN A 65 -1.49 -8.85 -3.54
CA GLN A 65 -1.39 -7.53 -4.14
C GLN A 65 -0.34 -7.50 -5.26
N SER A 66 0.79 -8.18 -5.07
CA SER A 66 1.81 -8.33 -6.10
C SER A 66 1.26 -9.04 -7.34
N ALA A 67 0.53 -10.15 -7.16
CA ALA A 67 -0.11 -10.87 -8.26
C ALA A 67 -1.08 -9.96 -9.04
N LYS A 68 -1.94 -9.22 -8.33
CA LYS A 68 -2.88 -8.27 -8.94
C LYS A 68 -2.19 -7.16 -9.72
N LEU A 69 -1.10 -6.59 -9.19
CA LEU A 69 -0.34 -5.54 -9.86
C LEU A 69 0.33 -6.04 -11.15
N ASN A 70 0.68 -7.32 -11.21
CA ASN A 70 1.23 -7.98 -12.39
C ASN A 70 0.16 -8.57 -13.32
N GLY A 71 -1.13 -8.36 -13.04
CA GLY A 71 -2.23 -8.88 -13.86
C GLY A 71 -2.42 -10.41 -13.80
N LEU A 72 -1.86 -11.06 -12.77
CA LEU A 72 -1.98 -12.50 -12.56
C LEU A 72 -3.23 -12.84 -11.75
N ASP A 73 -3.82 -14.01 -12.00
CA ASP A 73 -4.86 -14.55 -11.13
C ASP A 73 -4.25 -14.86 -9.74
N PRO A 74 -4.72 -14.20 -8.65
CA PRO A 74 -4.14 -14.39 -7.34
C PRO A 74 -4.26 -15.82 -6.82
N TYR A 75 -5.30 -16.55 -7.20
CA TYR A 75 -5.50 -17.93 -6.75
C TYR A 75 -4.49 -18.87 -7.41
N ALA A 76 -4.38 -18.82 -8.73
CA ALA A 76 -3.37 -19.57 -9.47
C ALA A 76 -1.95 -19.24 -8.99
N TYR A 77 -1.64 -17.95 -8.78
CA TYR A 77 -0.34 -17.51 -8.30
C TYR A 77 -0.01 -18.05 -6.90
N LEU A 78 -0.95 -17.96 -5.95
CA LEU A 78 -0.73 -18.50 -4.60
C LEU A 78 -0.59 -20.02 -4.61
N SER A 79 -1.37 -20.73 -5.43
CA SER A 79 -1.26 -22.18 -5.56
C SER A 79 0.06 -22.64 -6.17
N ASP A 80 0.70 -21.81 -6.98
CA ASP A 80 2.01 -22.11 -7.56
C ASP A 80 3.13 -21.85 -6.55
N VAL A 81 3.08 -20.70 -5.87
CA VAL A 81 4.13 -20.25 -4.94
C VAL A 81 4.11 -20.96 -3.58
N LEU A 82 2.94 -21.43 -3.11
CA LEU A 82 2.79 -22.06 -1.79
C LEU A 82 2.72 -23.59 -1.81
N LYS A 83 2.89 -24.22 -2.97
CA LYS A 83 3.11 -25.67 -3.07
C LYS A 83 4.44 -26.06 -2.42
#